data_AF-A0A968WQI3-F1
#
_entry.id   AF-A0A968WQI3-F1
#
_cell.length_a   1.000
_cell.length_b   1.000
_cell.length_c   1.000
_cell.angle_alpha   90.00
_cell.angle_beta   90.00
_cell.angle_gamma   90.00
#
_symmetry.space_group_name_H-M   'P 1'
#
loop_
_entity.id
_entity.type
_entity.pdbx_description
1 polymer ?
#
loop_
_entity_poly.entity_id
_entity_poly.type
_entity_poly.pdbx_seq_one_letter_code
_entity_poly.pdbx_strand_id
1 'polypeptide(L)'
;MNRFAVITLLGLIMPASLAAAQDAALIAAYKAGVAGAKCNLGLDSDKSSQLGDAVQRAEQRSGLAQGDLDALWSKTEAEADADNAAFCADAAALVDKAIAAK
;
A
#
# COMPACT_ATOMS: atom_id res chain seq x y z
N MET A 1 -48.24 -17.75 -11.34
CA MET A 1 -47.09 -18.64 -11.12
C MET A 1 -45.99 -17.84 -10.46
N ASN A 2 -45.55 -18.30 -9.28
CA ASN A 2 -44.43 -17.80 -8.44
C ASN A 2 -43.16 -17.51 -9.27
N ARG A 3 -42.25 -16.59 -8.89
CA ARG A 3 -41.36 -16.73 -7.71
C ARG A 3 -40.67 -15.42 -7.28
N PHE A 4 -40.52 -15.32 -5.97
CA PHE A 4 -39.72 -14.42 -5.13
C PHE A 4 -38.25 -14.27 -5.54
N ALA A 5 -37.70 -13.06 -5.37
CA ALA A 5 -36.46 -12.71 -4.64
C ALA A 5 -36.11 -11.25 -5.01
N VAL A 6 -36.49 -10.24 -4.22
CA VAL A 6 -35.63 -9.64 -3.18
C VAL A 6 -34.14 -9.88 -3.46
N ILE A 7 -33.52 -8.98 -4.22
CA ILE A 7 -32.11 -8.67 -4.03
C ILE A 7 -32.08 -7.20 -3.62
N THR A 8 -32.13 -7.04 -2.30
CA THR A 8 -31.76 -5.85 -1.57
C THR A 8 -30.41 -5.35 -2.10
N LEU A 9 -30.41 -4.36 -3.00
CA LEU A 9 -29.25 -3.52 -3.23
C LEU A 9 -29.12 -2.61 -2.00
N LEU A 10 -28.65 -3.20 -0.90
CA LEU A 10 -27.95 -2.46 0.14
C LEU A 10 -26.62 -2.05 -0.50
N GLY A 11 -26.69 -1.02 -1.37
CA GLY A 11 -25.53 -0.25 -1.77
C GLY A 11 -25.05 0.44 -0.51
N LEU A 12 -24.21 -0.27 0.23
CA LEU A 12 -23.40 0.26 1.31
C LEU A 12 -22.84 1.58 0.80
N ILE A 13 -23.33 2.65 1.39
CA ILE A 13 -22.69 3.96 1.37
C ILE A 13 -21.37 3.73 2.10
N MET A 14 -20.38 3.16 1.41
CA MET A 14 -19.01 3.18 1.87
C MET A 14 -18.67 4.65 2.00
N PRO A 15 -18.37 5.14 3.22
CA PRO A 15 -18.00 6.53 3.36
C PRO A 15 -16.73 6.69 2.52
N ALA A 16 -16.73 7.65 1.60
CA ALA A 16 -15.60 7.90 0.69
C ALA A 16 -14.25 8.08 1.43
N SER A 17 -14.32 8.39 2.73
CA SER A 17 -13.18 8.42 3.66
C SER A 17 -12.50 7.06 3.87
N LEU A 18 -13.22 5.93 3.77
CA LEU A 18 -12.62 4.60 3.92
C LEU A 18 -11.82 4.21 2.68
N ALA A 19 -12.29 4.56 1.48
CA ALA A 19 -11.56 4.33 0.23
C ALA A 19 -10.30 5.21 0.16
N ALA A 20 -10.42 6.51 0.46
CA ALA A 20 -9.26 7.42 0.50
C ALA A 20 -8.22 7.04 1.57
N ALA A 21 -8.64 6.48 2.70
CA ALA A 21 -7.72 5.96 3.72
C ALA A 21 -7.02 4.67 3.29
N GLN A 22 -7.67 3.82 2.49
CA GLN A 22 -7.07 2.62 1.91
C GLN A 22 -6.02 2.98 0.86
N ASP A 23 -6.29 3.97 0.01
CA ASP A 23 -5.31 4.51 -0.94
C ASP A 23 -4.09 5.10 -0.23
N ALA A 24 -4.29 5.89 0.82
CA ALA A 24 -3.19 6.50 1.58
C ALA A 24 -2.30 5.43 2.27
N ALA A 25 -2.90 4.36 2.79
CA ALA A 25 -2.17 3.26 3.41
C ALA A 25 -1.36 2.46 2.38
N LEU A 26 -1.93 2.19 1.20
CA LEU A 26 -1.21 1.53 0.10
C LEU A 26 -0.03 2.37 -0.38
N ILE A 27 -0.24 3.67 -0.63
CA ILE A 27 0.83 4.58 -1.06
C ILE A 27 1.95 4.64 -0.02
N ALA A 28 1.61 4.70 1.28
CA ALA A 28 2.60 4.70 2.35
C ALA A 28 3.40 3.38 2.40
N ALA A 29 2.73 2.23 2.21
CA ALA A 29 3.40 0.93 2.16
C ALA A 29 4.33 0.82 0.94
N TYR A 30 3.92 1.32 -0.22
CA TYR A 30 4.77 1.34 -1.42
C TYR A 30 5.98 2.24 -1.26
N LYS A 31 5.82 3.43 -0.67
CA LYS A 31 6.97 4.29 -0.35
C LYS A 31 7.95 3.58 0.58
N ALA A 32 7.44 2.88 1.59
CA ALA A 32 8.27 2.07 2.48
C ALA A 32 8.96 0.90 1.77
N GLY A 33 8.26 0.18 0.89
CA GLY A 33 8.80 -0.93 0.11
C GLY A 33 9.91 -0.48 -0.84
N VAL A 34 9.64 0.57 -1.64
CA VAL A 34 10.62 1.18 -2.54
C VAL A 34 11.81 1.74 -1.77
N ALA A 35 11.58 2.35 -0.60
CA ALA A 35 12.64 2.82 0.28
C ALA A 35 13.51 1.66 0.82
N GLY A 36 12.90 0.55 1.23
CA GLY A 36 13.60 -0.67 1.61
C GLY A 36 14.50 -1.21 0.49
N ALA A 37 14.05 -1.11 -0.75
CA ALA A 37 14.81 -1.54 -1.92
C ALA A 37 15.91 -0.56 -2.35
N LYS A 38 15.68 0.76 -2.24
CA LYS A 38 16.58 1.79 -2.81
C LYS A 38 17.52 2.48 -1.81
N CYS A 39 17.13 2.63 -0.54
CA CYS A 39 17.79 3.55 0.39
C CYS A 39 18.91 2.94 1.25
N ASN A 40 19.41 1.74 0.92
CA ASN A 40 20.46 1.02 1.65
C ASN A 40 20.31 1.10 3.18
N LEU A 41 19.12 0.74 3.68
CA LEU A 41 18.74 0.96 5.09
C LEU A 41 19.37 -0.06 6.07
N GLY A 42 20.16 -1.02 5.58
CA GLY A 42 20.71 -2.09 6.41
C GLY A 42 19.64 -2.96 7.07
N LEU A 43 18.51 -3.18 6.40
CA LEU A 43 17.45 -4.05 6.91
C LEU A 43 17.98 -5.48 7.04
N ASP A 44 17.82 -6.08 8.22
CA ASP A 44 18.04 -7.51 8.39
C ASP A 44 16.93 -8.32 7.68
N SER A 45 17.13 -9.64 7.60
CA SER A 45 16.20 -10.55 6.93
C SER A 45 14.80 -10.52 7.53
N ASP A 46 14.69 -10.37 8.86
CA ASP A 46 13.41 -10.38 9.56
C ASP A 46 12.62 -9.10 9.25
N LYS A 47 13.30 -7.96 9.26
CA LYS A 47 12.71 -6.65 8.95
C LYS A 47 12.35 -6.53 7.47
N SER A 48 13.16 -7.07 6.58
CA SER A 48 12.85 -7.16 5.15
C SER A 48 11.61 -8.03 4.91
N SER A 49 11.50 -9.18 5.59
CA SER A 49 10.31 -10.04 5.48
C SER A 49 9.06 -9.33 5.98
N GLN A 50 9.13 -8.69 7.15
CA GLN A 50 8.01 -7.94 7.72
C GLN A 50 7.54 -6.77 6.84
N LEU A 51 8.48 -6.11 6.17
CA LEU A 51 8.17 -5.06 5.20
C LEU A 51 7.43 -5.62 3.99
N GLY A 52 7.90 -6.75 3.44
CA GLY A 52 7.21 -7.45 2.35
C GLY A 52 5.78 -7.84 2.73
N ASP A 53 5.58 -8.42 3.91
CA ASP A 53 4.26 -8.77 4.42
C ASP A 53 3.37 -7.54 4.60
N ALA A 54 3.93 -6.41 5.05
CA ALA A 54 3.19 -5.16 5.23
C ALA A 54 2.71 -4.59 3.89
N VAL A 55 3.56 -4.59 2.87
CA VAL A 55 3.19 -4.19 1.51
C VAL A 55 2.09 -5.09 0.98
N GLN A 56 2.25 -6.41 1.10
CA GLN A 56 1.26 -7.38 0.62
C GLN A 56 -0.10 -7.24 1.32
N ARG A 57 -0.11 -6.97 2.64
CA ARG A 57 -1.36 -6.68 3.37
C ARG A 57 -2.04 -5.41 2.87
N ALA A 58 -1.26 -4.36 2.56
CA ALA A 58 -1.80 -3.11 2.04
C ALA A 58 -2.43 -3.31 0.65
N GLU A 59 -1.78 -4.10 -0.22
CA GLU A 59 -2.30 -4.49 -1.53
C GLU A 59 -3.62 -5.25 -1.41
N GLN A 60 -3.66 -6.29 -0.57
CA GLN A 60 -4.86 -7.09 -0.33
C GLN A 60 -6.03 -6.25 0.20
N ARG A 61 -5.74 -5.27 1.07
CA ARG A 61 -6.74 -4.36 1.62
C ARG A 61 -7.25 -3.35 0.59
N SER A 62 -6.41 -2.94 -0.37
CA SER A 62 -6.80 -1.94 -1.37
C SER A 62 -7.92 -2.42 -2.30
N GLY A 63 -7.99 -3.72 -2.56
CA GLY A 63 -8.92 -4.30 -3.52
C GLY A 63 -8.67 -3.88 -4.98
N LEU A 64 -7.52 -3.28 -5.28
CA LEU A 64 -7.13 -2.87 -6.63
C LEU A 64 -6.72 -4.07 -7.49
N ALA A 65 -6.84 -3.92 -8.80
CA ALA A 65 -6.34 -4.91 -9.75
C ALA A 65 -4.80 -4.85 -9.82
N GLN A 66 -4.16 -5.98 -10.15
CA GLN A 66 -2.69 -6.07 -10.22
C GLN A 66 -2.08 -5.00 -11.14
N GLY A 67 -2.71 -4.68 -12.28
CA GLY A 67 -2.21 -3.64 -13.17
C GLY A 67 -2.18 -2.23 -12.56
N ASP A 68 -3.14 -1.92 -11.68
CA ASP A 68 -3.18 -0.63 -10.97
C ASP A 68 -2.13 -0.59 -9.84
N LEU A 69 -1.96 -1.72 -9.14
CA LEU A 69 -0.90 -1.91 -8.15
C LEU A 69 0.49 -1.73 -8.79
N ASP A 70 0.75 -2.39 -9.92
CA ASP A 70 2.01 -2.28 -10.65
C ASP A 70 2.27 -0.82 -11.12
N ALA A 71 1.23 -0.13 -11.60
CA ALA A 71 1.32 1.27 -12.00
C ALA A 71 1.65 2.20 -10.82
N LEU A 72 1.04 1.97 -9.65
CA LEU A 72 1.32 2.73 -8.43
C LEU A 72 2.74 2.47 -7.91
N TRP A 73 3.21 1.22 -7.94
CA TRP A 73 4.57 0.88 -7.58
C TRP A 73 5.57 1.58 -8.50
N SER A 74 5.39 1.45 -9.81
CA SER A 74 6.26 2.07 -10.82
C SER A 74 6.30 3.59 -10.69
N LYS A 75 5.15 4.23 -10.41
CA LYS A 75 5.10 5.67 -10.12
C LYS A 75 5.90 6.02 -8.86
N THR A 76 5.80 5.21 -7.81
CA THR A 76 6.55 5.43 -6.56
C THR A 76 8.06 5.28 -6.77
N GLU A 77 8.48 4.32 -7.60
CA GLU A 77 9.89 4.19 -8.00
C GLU A 77 10.39 5.42 -8.76
N ALA A 78 9.60 5.93 -9.71
CA ALA A 78 9.95 7.13 -10.46
C ALA A 78 10.03 8.38 -9.56
N GLU A 79 9.13 8.52 -8.58
CA GLU A 79 9.22 9.58 -7.56
C GLU A 79 10.49 9.45 -6.70
N ALA A 80 10.85 8.23 -6.30
CA ALA A 80 12.08 7.98 -5.56
C ALA A 80 13.34 8.27 -6.39
N ASP A 81 13.32 8.01 -7.70
CA ASP A 81 14.44 8.29 -8.58
C ASP A 81 14.57 9.79 -8.92
N ALA A 82 13.48 10.54 -8.91
CA ALA A 82 13.48 11.99 -9.16
C ALA A 82 14.16 12.79 -8.03
N ASP A 83 14.02 12.36 -6.78
CA ASP A 83 14.70 12.96 -5.62
C ASP A 83 15.07 11.90 -4.58
N ASN A 84 16.08 11.10 -4.92
CA ASN A 84 16.52 9.99 -4.09
C ASN A 84 16.99 10.43 -2.71
N ALA A 85 17.69 11.57 -2.62
CA ALA A 85 18.19 12.09 -1.35
C ALA A 85 17.05 12.47 -0.39
N ALA A 86 16.03 13.19 -0.87
CA ALA A 86 14.87 13.51 -0.04
C ALA A 86 14.03 12.27 0.25
N PHE A 87 13.86 11.36 -0.72
CA PHE A 87 13.11 10.12 -0.55
C PHE A 87 13.73 9.23 0.54
N CYS A 88 15.06 9.16 0.57
CA CYS A 88 15.79 8.35 1.53
C CYS A 88 15.99 9.02 2.90
N ALA A 89 15.75 10.33 3.03
CA ALA A 89 15.89 11.04 4.30
C ALA A 89 14.97 10.48 5.40
N ASP A 90 13.74 10.10 5.04
CA ASP A 90 12.72 9.59 5.98
C ASP A 90 12.43 8.08 5.81
N ALA A 91 13.23 7.39 4.98
CA ALA A 91 12.99 6.02 4.57
C ALA A 91 12.90 5.01 5.73
N ALA A 92 13.77 5.12 6.73
CA ALA A 92 13.73 4.24 7.91
C ALA A 92 12.42 4.38 8.69
N ALA A 93 11.95 5.61 8.89
CA ALA A 93 10.70 5.89 9.59
C ALA A 93 9.46 5.41 8.81
N LEU A 94 9.52 5.46 7.47
CA LEU A 94 8.48 4.91 6.61
C LEU A 94 8.40 3.39 6.72
N VAL A 95 9.54 2.70 6.69
CA VAL A 95 9.62 1.24 6.89
C VAL A 95 9.05 0.82 8.24
N ASP A 96 9.44 1.49 9.32
CA ASP A 96 8.94 1.18 10.66
C ASP A 96 7.42 1.40 10.78
N LYS A 97 6.90 2.49 10.20
CA LYS A 97 5.46 2.76 10.16
C LYS A 97 4.69 1.72 9.35
N ALA A 98 5.21 1.30 8.20
CA ALA A 98 4.57 0.28 7.38
C ALA A 98 4.51 -1.07 8.09
N ILE A 99 5.61 -1.49 8.74
CA ILE A 99 5.64 -2.74 9.53
C ILE A 99 4.67 -2.67 10.72
N ALA A 100 4.59 -1.52 11.39
CA ALA A 100 3.67 -1.32 12.50
C ALA A 100 2.18 -1.24 12.08
N ALA A 101 1.89 -0.97 10.81
CA ALA A 101 0.54 -0.98 10.27
C ALA A 101 0.04 -2.44 10.17
N LYS A 102 -0.94 -2.76 11.03
CA LYS A 102 -1.63 -4.05 11.08
C LYS A 102 -2.92 -4.00 10.27
#